data_AF-A0A2P7QPW1-F1
#
_entry.id   AF-A0A2P7QPW1-F1
#
_cell.length_a   1.000
_cell.length_b   1.000
_cell.length_c   1.000
_cell.angle_alpha   90.00
_cell.angle_beta   90.00
_cell.angle_gamma   90.00
#
_symmetry.space_group_name_H-M   'P 1'
#
loop_
_entity.id
_entity.type
_entity.pdbx_description
1 polymer ?
#
loop_
_entity_poly.entity_id
_entity_poly.type
_entity_poly.pdbx_seq_one_letter_code
_entity_poly.pdbx_strand_id
1 'polypeptide(L)'
;MADRTAGEAQSCIPTRQSEGLTIVDRRTIVRREGRTIWVNRLQGDCPGLRPLNTLIVEAHGSQYCRGDLVRGLDPGTTIPGAACPLQDWVPYRANPG
;
A
#
# COMPACT_ATOMS: atom_id res chain seq x y z
N MET A 1 -0.12 8.59 18.97
CA MET A 1 -0.53 7.54 18.01
C MET A 1 -1.57 6.71 18.73
N ALA A 2 -2.86 7.00 18.48
CA ALA A 2 -3.96 6.38 19.20
C ALA A 2 -4.00 4.86 18.96
N ASP A 3 -4.30 4.10 20.01
CA ASP A 3 -4.42 2.65 20.08
C ASP A 3 -5.05 2.04 18.82
N ARG A 4 -4.21 1.53 17.93
CA ARG A 4 -4.64 0.75 16.76
C ARG A 4 -4.17 -0.67 16.93
N THR A 5 -5.11 -1.60 16.87
CA THR A 5 -4.83 -3.03 17.00
C THR A 5 -4.68 -3.65 15.62
N ALA A 6 -3.62 -4.43 15.41
CA ALA A 6 -3.41 -5.22 14.21
C ALA A 6 -4.39 -6.39 14.18
N GLY A 7 -5.09 -6.56 13.06
CA GLY A 7 -5.93 -7.73 12.80
C GLY A 7 -5.22 -8.79 11.95
N GLU A 8 -6.00 -9.79 11.52
CA GLU A 8 -5.54 -10.85 10.62
C GLU A 8 -5.10 -10.29 9.26
N ALA A 9 -3.97 -10.80 8.76
CA ALA A 9 -3.44 -10.42 7.46
C ALA A 9 -4.33 -10.95 6.34
N GLN A 10 -4.58 -10.12 5.33
CA GLN A 10 -5.39 -10.49 4.16
C GLN A 10 -4.55 -10.42 2.90
N SER A 11 -4.64 -11.47 2.09
CA SER A 11 -3.91 -11.49 0.82
C SER A 11 -4.49 -10.55 -0.22
N CYS A 12 -5.76 -10.16 -0.14
CA CYS A 12 -6.36 -9.20 -1.06
C CYS A 12 -7.28 -8.22 -0.32
N ILE A 13 -7.25 -6.94 -0.70
CA ILE A 13 -8.19 -5.92 -0.23
C ILE A 13 -8.91 -5.27 -1.42
N PRO A 14 -10.18 -4.87 -1.30
CA PRO A 14 -10.91 -4.27 -2.42
C PRO A 14 -10.32 -2.92 -2.84
N THR A 15 -10.28 -2.63 -4.14
CA THR A 15 -9.99 -1.29 -4.62
C THR A 15 -11.20 -0.38 -4.41
N ARG A 16 -11.00 0.83 -3.88
CA ARG A 16 -12.02 1.88 -3.84
C ARG A 16 -11.45 3.17 -4.44
N GLN A 17 -12.12 3.73 -5.44
CA GLN A 17 -11.61 4.87 -6.20
C GLN A 17 -11.38 6.12 -5.34
N SER A 18 -12.16 6.33 -4.28
CA SER A 18 -12.03 7.46 -3.37
C SER A 18 -10.91 7.30 -2.33
N GLU A 19 -10.34 6.11 -2.20
CA GLU A 19 -9.38 5.76 -1.15
C GLU A 19 -8.17 5.05 -1.77
N GLY A 20 -7.31 5.86 -2.37
CA GLY A 20 -6.08 5.40 -3.02
C GLY A 20 -5.01 4.91 -2.05
N LEU A 21 -4.04 4.21 -2.61
CA LEU A 21 -2.82 3.80 -1.90
C LEU A 21 -1.91 5.02 -1.66
N THR A 22 -1.22 5.04 -0.53
CA THR A 22 -0.26 6.08 -0.14
C THR A 22 1.07 5.44 0.23
N ILE A 23 2.17 6.01 -0.26
CA ILE A 23 3.51 5.62 0.12
C ILE A 23 3.88 6.29 1.45
N VAL A 24 4.25 5.49 2.45
CA VAL A 24 4.73 5.99 3.76
C VAL A 24 6.25 6.06 3.78
N ASP A 25 6.91 5.03 3.27
CA ASP A 25 8.37 4.93 3.19
C ASP A 25 8.77 3.96 2.05
N ARG A 26 10.06 3.60 1.98
CA ARG A 26 10.64 2.75 0.92
C ARG A 26 10.14 1.32 0.86
N ARG A 27 9.37 0.88 1.85
CA ARG A 27 8.81 -0.47 1.92
C ARG A 27 7.39 -0.53 2.46
N THR A 28 6.77 0.61 2.76
CA THR A 28 5.46 0.65 3.41
C THR A 28 4.46 1.43 2.56
N ILE A 29 3.39 0.74 2.18
CA ILE A 29 2.24 1.31 1.48
C ILE A 29 1.03 1.16 2.39
N VAL A 30 0.18 2.20 2.43
CA VAL A 30 -1.05 2.16 3.21
C VAL A 30 -2.25 2.50 2.37
N ARG A 31 -3.40 1.93 2.73
CA ARG A 31 -4.71 2.35 2.27
C ARG A 31 -5.57 2.68 3.47
N ARG A 32 -6.20 3.84 3.47
CA ARG A 32 -7.21 4.19 4.49
C ARG A 32 -8.57 3.69 4.01
N GLU A 33 -9.31 3.06 4.91
CA GLU A 33 -10.71 2.67 4.69
C GLU A 33 -11.53 3.00 5.93
N GLY A 34 -12.16 4.18 5.91
CA GLY A 34 -12.83 4.74 7.08
C GLY A 34 -11.90 4.81 8.30
N ARG A 35 -12.16 3.97 9.32
CA ARG A 35 -11.33 3.87 10.54
C ARG A 35 -10.19 2.86 10.46
N THR A 36 -10.17 2.02 9.42
CA THR A 36 -9.14 1.00 9.21
C THR A 36 -7.99 1.58 8.38
N ILE A 37 -6.75 1.32 8.79
CA ILE A 37 -5.57 1.52 7.93
C ILE A 37 -5.08 0.14 7.53
N TRP A 38 -5.18 -0.19 6.25
CA TRP A 38 -4.55 -1.37 5.68
C TRP A 38 -3.07 -1.05 5.41
N VAL A 39 -2.17 -1.85 5.97
CA VAL A 39 -0.72 -1.66 5.82
C VAL A 39 -0.16 -2.83 5.03
N ASN A 40 0.50 -2.53 3.91
CA ASN A 40 1.32 -3.46 3.17
C ASN A 40 2.79 -3.13 3.43
N ARG A 41 3.52 -4.09 3.99
CA ARG A 41 4.97 -3.97 4.16
C ARG A 41 5.65 -4.91 3.18
N LEU A 42 6.34 -4.33 2.20
CA LEU A 42 7.10 -5.06 1.20
C LEU A 42 8.20 -5.90 1.85
N GLN A 43 8.61 -6.96 1.15
CA GLN A 43 9.67 -7.87 1.62
C GLN A 43 11.01 -7.16 1.83
N GLY A 44 11.27 -6.10 1.06
CA GLY A 44 12.46 -5.27 1.16
C GLY A 44 12.22 -3.86 0.63
N ASP A 45 13.27 -3.04 0.64
CA ASP A 45 13.24 -1.71 0.07
C ASP A 45 12.94 -1.77 -1.44
N CYS A 46 11.98 -0.96 -1.87
CA CYS A 46 11.58 -0.87 -3.26
C CYS A 46 12.14 0.41 -3.91
N PRO A 47 13.05 0.29 -4.89
CA PRO A 47 13.61 1.45 -5.59
C PRO A 47 12.52 2.33 -6.21
N GLY A 48 12.51 3.62 -5.86
CA GLY A 48 11.52 4.58 -6.34
C GLY A 48 10.26 4.65 -5.47
N LEU A 49 10.06 3.77 -4.48
CA LEU A 49 8.97 3.92 -3.52
C LEU A 49 9.35 4.99 -2.48
N ARG A 50 8.88 6.22 -2.65
CA ARG A 50 9.16 7.32 -1.70
C ARG A 50 7.90 8.17 -1.51
N PRO A 51 7.74 8.84 -0.36
CA PRO A 51 6.68 9.83 -0.19
C PRO A 51 6.70 10.84 -1.34
N LEU A 52 5.50 11.29 -1.76
CA LEU A 52 5.27 12.21 -2.89
C LEU A 52 5.45 11.62 -4.30
N ASN A 53 6.02 10.42 -4.43
CA ASN A 53 6.07 9.75 -5.72
C ASN A 53 4.69 9.24 -6.13
N THR A 54 4.44 9.16 -7.44
CA THR A 54 3.24 8.50 -7.95
C THR A 54 3.41 7.00 -7.81
N LEU A 55 2.51 6.36 -7.08
CA LEU A 55 2.45 4.91 -6.95
C LEU A 55 1.67 4.33 -8.12
N ILE A 56 2.35 3.51 -8.92
CA ILE A 56 1.73 2.73 -9.99
C ILE A 56 1.50 1.32 -9.46
N VAL A 57 0.28 0.80 -9.64
CA VAL A 57 -0.10 -0.54 -9.21
C VAL A 57 -0.63 -1.30 -10.41
N GLU A 58 -0.03 -2.45 -10.69
CA GLU A 58 -0.49 -3.40 -11.69
C GLU A 58 -1.44 -4.38 -11.00
N ALA A 59 -2.67 -3.93 -10.73
CA ALA A 59 -3.67 -4.71 -10.02
C ALA A 59 -4.38 -5.70 -10.96
N HIS A 60 -4.56 -6.94 -10.50
CA HIS A 60 -5.38 -7.92 -11.20
C HIS A 60 -6.84 -7.83 -10.73
N GLY A 61 -7.66 -7.11 -11.50
CA GLY A 61 -9.11 -6.97 -11.23
C GLY A 61 -9.45 -5.80 -10.31
N SER A 62 -10.38 -6.01 -9.37
CA SER A 62 -10.91 -4.96 -8.48
C SER A 62 -10.35 -5.04 -7.05
N GLN A 63 -9.18 -5.63 -6.90
CA GLN A 63 -8.52 -5.82 -5.61
C GLN A 63 -7.03 -5.47 -5.70
N TYR A 64 -6.43 -5.11 -4.57
CA TYR A 64 -4.99 -5.08 -4.40
C TYR A 64 -4.58 -6.35 -3.66
N CYS A 65 -3.91 -7.24 -4.37
CA CYS A 65 -3.54 -8.55 -3.88
C CYS A 65 -2.03 -8.66 -3.61
N ARG A 66 -1.67 -9.60 -2.74
CA ARG A 66 -0.32 -10.11 -2.59
C ARG A 66 0.14 -10.62 -3.96
N GLY A 67 1.35 -10.22 -4.35
CA GLY A 67 1.93 -10.54 -5.65
C GLY A 67 1.68 -9.49 -6.74
N ASP A 68 0.69 -8.61 -6.59
CA ASP A 68 0.50 -7.49 -7.51
C ASP A 68 1.75 -6.59 -7.50
N LEU A 69 2.15 -6.11 -8.67
CA LEU A 69 3.38 -5.33 -8.81
C LEU A 69 3.12 -3.85 -8.57
N VAL A 70 3.99 -3.23 -7.77
CA VAL A 70 4.01 -1.79 -7.57
C VAL A 70 5.32 -1.17 -8.03
N ARG A 71 5.23 0.06 -8.55
CA ARG A 71 6.37 0.88 -8.96
C ARG A 71 6.18 2.30 -8.48
N GLY A 72 7.27 2.96 -8.11
CA GLY A 72 7.25 4.40 -7.87
C GLY A 72 7.72 5.17 -9.09
N LEU A 73 7.03 6.27 -9.39
CA LEU A 73 7.43 7.25 -10.40
C LEU A 73 7.78 8.57 -9.71
N ASP A 74 9.04 8.99 -9.85
CA ASP A 74 9.52 10.25 -9.30
C ASP A 74 8.86 11.43 -10.06
N PRO A 75 8.42 12.50 -9.38
CA PRO A 75 7.81 13.66 -10.03
C PRO A 75 8.71 14.27 -11.12
N GLY A 76 8.12 14.57 -12.28
CA GLY A 76 8.86 15.14 -13.43
C GLY A 76 9.61 14.11 -14.28
N THR A 77 9.53 12.82 -13.94
CA THR A 77 10.09 11.72 -14.76
C THR A 77 8.99 10.94 -15.48
N THR A 78 9.36 10.18 -16.51
CA THR A 78 8.43 9.32 -17.27
C THR A 78 8.74 7.83 -17.13
N ILE A 79 9.91 7.47 -16.59
CA ILE A 79 10.35 6.09 -16.43
C ILE A 79 10.16 5.67 -14.97
N PRO A 80 9.25 4.72 -14.67
CA PRO A 80 9.08 4.20 -13.33
C PRO A 80 10.30 3.43 -12.82
N GLY A 81 10.45 3.35 -11.50
CA GLY A 81 11.43 2.50 -10.85
C GLY A 81 11.15 0.99 -11.00
N ALA A 82 11.93 0.20 -10.27
CA ALA A 82 11.78 -1.26 -10.26
C ALA A 82 10.40 -1.69 -9.76
N ALA A 83 9.93 -2.84 -10.25
CA ALA A 83 8.69 -3.47 -9.79
C ALA A 83 8.94 -4.27 -8.52
N CYS A 84 8.06 -4.10 -7.55
CA CYS A 84 8.11 -4.81 -6.26
C CYS A 84 6.77 -5.49 -5.98
N PRO A 85 6.75 -6.76 -5.59
CA PRO A 85 5.51 -7.47 -5.31
C PRO A 85 4.93 -7.04 -3.95
N LEU A 86 3.64 -6.70 -3.94
CA LEU A 86 2.88 -6.49 -2.72
C LEU A 86 2.87 -7.75 -1.85
N GLN A 87 2.85 -7.55 -0.54
CA GLN A 87 2.73 -8.62 0.45
C GLN A 87 1.29 -8.70 0.98
N ASP A 88 1.08 -9.43 2.08
CA ASP A 88 -0.23 -9.43 2.74
C ASP A 88 -0.53 -8.07 3.40
N TRP A 89 -1.81 -7.73 3.45
CA TRP A 89 -2.32 -6.49 4.03
C TRP A 89 -2.73 -6.71 5.48
N VAL A 90 -2.12 -5.97 6.41
CA VAL A 90 -2.50 -6.03 7.82
C VAL A 90 -3.43 -4.86 8.14
N PRO A 91 -4.67 -5.10 8.61
CA PRO A 91 -5.58 -4.04 9.04
C PRO A 91 -5.21 -3.54 10.43
N TYR A 92 -5.12 -2.22 10.58
CA TYR A 92 -4.97 -1.53 11.86
C TYR A 92 -6.24 -0.73 12.15
N ARG A 93 -7.04 -1.22 13.10
CA ARG A 93 -8.31 -0.61 13.49
C ARG A 93 -8.13 0.19 14.76
N ALA A 94 -8.73 1.38 14.82
CA ALA A 94 -8.78 2.13 16.08
C ALA A 94 -9.55 1.31 17.11
N ASN A 95 -9.03 1.21 18.33
CA ASN A 95 -9.80 0.63 19.43
C ASN A 95 -11.07 1.47 19.64
N PRO A 96 -12.23 0.83 19.85
CA PRO A 96 -13.38 1.55 20.39
C PRO A 96 -13.01 1.96 21.81
N GLY A 97 -12.67 3.24 22.00
CA GLY A 97 -12.57 3.85 23.32
C GLY A 97 -13.94 4.01 23.95
#